data_AF-A0A2K0WNZ6-F1
#
_entry.id   AF-A0A2K0WNZ6-F1
#
_cell.length_a   1.000
_cell.length_b   1.000
_cell.length_c   1.000
_cell.angle_alpha   90.00
_cell.angle_beta   90.00
_cell.angle_gamma   90.00
#
_symmetry.space_group_name_H-M   'P 1'
#
loop_
_entity.id
_entity.type
_entity.pdbx_description
1 polymer ?
#
loop_
_entity_poly.entity_id
_entity_poly.type
_entity_poly.pdbx_seq_one_letter_code
_entity_poly.pdbx_strand_id
1 'polypeptide(L)'
;MAVSKAVSEQELEAKGRRELQASMVELKAQERHRRKLEAAKFLIKLEWPLDSTEAVAQAAGIPSPDEGAISGPYYFLEINAINKATIEAYLKTNPSLTGFSPTFIPWNPARKSLSPHSLHPTLGIESTLPHHRLEHMHDEPRPAQNEYPVWYFIYGDLADLSVLVELLDDNLRFYTAVIIGGGYIGNFGPANNVEDLMSSVSIALQVETQEQEDMLRAYQGDAYEVVRCPIYVMLTDYGELWAYGEAVPGLTFRLIKKATD
;
A
#
# COMPACT_ATOMS: atom_id res chain seq x y z
N MET A 1 44.56 51.20 -30.40
CA MET A 1 43.26 51.46 -29.76
C MET A 1 42.30 50.33 -30.15
N ALA A 2 41.54 49.82 -29.17
CA ALA A 2 40.36 48.94 -29.30
C ALA A 2 40.58 47.43 -29.63
N VAL A 3 40.87 46.60 -28.62
CA VAL A 3 40.58 45.14 -28.65
C VAL A 3 39.94 44.63 -27.34
N SER A 4 39.55 45.49 -26.40
CA SER A 4 39.17 45.06 -25.04
C SER A 4 37.67 45.09 -24.71
N LYS A 5 36.76 45.12 -25.71
CA LYS A 5 35.32 45.29 -25.45
C LYS A 5 34.42 44.11 -25.90
N ALA A 6 34.94 43.17 -26.68
CA ALA A 6 34.14 42.06 -27.24
C ALA A 6 34.16 40.79 -26.37
N VAL A 7 35.17 40.63 -25.50
CA VAL A 7 35.26 39.47 -24.58
C VAL A 7 34.23 39.57 -23.45
N SER A 8 33.72 40.76 -23.13
CA SER A 8 32.85 40.98 -21.98
C SER A 8 31.37 40.64 -22.20
N GLU A 9 30.84 40.69 -23.42
CA GLU A 9 29.41 40.42 -23.66
C GLU A 9 29.10 38.93 -23.82
N GLN A 10 29.92 38.18 -24.56
CA GLN A 10 29.74 36.74 -24.70
C GLN A 10 29.93 35.98 -23.39
N GLU A 11 30.90 36.39 -22.57
CA GLU A 11 31.10 35.80 -21.24
C GLU A 11 29.95 36.13 -20.28
N LEU A 12 29.40 37.34 -20.35
CA LEU A 12 28.27 37.76 -19.55
C LEU A 12 26.98 37.02 -19.94
N GLU A 13 26.74 36.82 -21.24
CA GLU A 13 25.64 36.00 -21.74
C GLU A 13 25.79 34.53 -21.35
N ALA A 14 26.99 33.96 -21.48
CA ALA A 14 27.25 32.57 -21.08
C ALA A 14 27.07 32.38 -19.57
N LYS A 15 27.47 33.37 -18.76
CA LYS A 15 27.22 33.39 -17.32
C LYS A 15 25.73 33.46 -17.00
N GLY A 16 24.98 34.35 -17.65
CA GLY A 16 23.52 34.46 -17.48
C GLY A 16 22.77 33.19 -17.86
N ARG A 17 23.17 32.51 -18.94
CA ARG A 17 22.61 31.21 -19.33
C ARG A 17 22.89 30.12 -18.29
N ARG A 18 24.09 30.10 -17.71
CA ARG A 18 24.47 29.14 -16.65
C ARG A 18 23.69 29.39 -15.35
N GLU A 19 23.53 30.65 -14.96
CA GLU A 19 22.73 31.03 -13.78
C GLU A 19 21.25 30.67 -13.96
N LEU A 20 20.69 30.94 -15.15
CA LEU A 20 19.32 30.58 -15.48
C LEU A 20 19.11 29.06 -15.50
N GLN A 21 20.10 28.32 -16.03
CA GLN A 21 20.09 26.86 -16.03
C GLN A 21 20.18 26.28 -14.61
N ALA A 22 21.03 26.85 -13.74
CA ALA A 22 21.14 26.45 -12.34
C ALA A 22 19.84 26.70 -11.58
N SER A 23 19.24 27.89 -11.74
CA SER A 23 17.95 28.23 -11.13
C SER A 23 16.83 27.28 -11.57
N MET A 24 16.78 26.93 -12.86
CA MET A 24 15.79 26.00 -13.39
C MET A 24 15.97 24.57 -12.85
N VAL A 25 17.21 24.13 -12.63
CA VAL A 25 17.50 22.83 -11.99
C VAL A 25 17.04 22.83 -10.54
N GLU A 26 17.30 23.91 -9.80
CA GLU A 26 16.87 24.06 -8.41
C GLU A 26 15.35 24.07 -8.27
N LEU A 27 14.65 24.81 -9.13
CA LEU A 27 13.18 24.80 -9.19
C LEU A 27 12.62 23.40 -9.45
N LYS A 28 13.22 22.64 -10.37
CA LYS A 28 12.81 21.24 -10.63
C LYS A 28 13.05 20.34 -9.42
N ALA A 29 14.15 20.55 -8.70
CA ALA A 29 14.46 19.79 -7.49
C ALA A 29 13.45 20.10 -6.36
N GLN A 30 13.12 21.38 -6.16
CA GLN A 30 12.12 21.84 -5.19
C GLN A 30 10.74 21.27 -5.51
N GLU A 31 10.32 21.34 -6.78
CA GLU A 31 9.05 20.79 -7.23
C GLU A 31 8.97 19.27 -7.02
N ARG A 32 10.07 18.54 -7.31
CA ARG A 32 10.15 17.10 -7.03
C ARG A 32 10.05 16.81 -5.54
N HIS A 33 10.69 17.62 -4.69
CA HIS A 33 10.60 17.46 -3.24
C HIS A 33 9.19 17.73 -2.72
N ARG A 34 8.54 18.80 -3.19
CA ARG A 34 7.16 19.14 -2.85
C ARG A 34 6.19 18.01 -3.20
N ARG A 35 6.28 17.48 -4.42
CA ARG A 35 5.44 16.34 -4.85
C ARG A 35 5.63 15.10 -3.98
N LYS A 36 6.86 14.84 -3.50
CA LYS A 36 7.11 13.73 -2.58
C LYS A 36 6.42 13.95 -1.23
N LEU A 37 6.40 15.19 -0.73
CA LEU A 37 5.71 15.53 0.51
C LEU A 37 4.18 15.47 0.36
N GLU A 38 3.65 15.92 -0.78
CA GLU A 38 2.22 15.82 -1.12
C GLU A 38 1.77 14.35 -1.25
N ALA A 39 2.62 13.48 -1.78
CA ALA A 39 2.32 12.05 -1.96
C ALA A 39 2.49 11.22 -0.67
N ALA A 40 3.25 11.70 0.32
CA ALA A 40 3.48 10.99 1.57
C ALA A 40 2.27 11.19 2.50
N LYS A 41 1.55 10.09 2.77
CA LYS A 41 0.32 10.07 3.56
C LYS A 41 0.60 9.66 5.01
N PHE A 42 -0.16 10.24 5.93
CA PHE A 42 -0.15 9.95 7.36
C PHE A 42 -1.59 9.92 7.86
N LEU A 43 -1.86 9.09 8.85
CA LEU A 43 -3.06 9.18 9.66
C LEU A 43 -2.76 9.99 10.91
N ILE A 44 -3.62 10.95 11.22
CA ILE A 44 -3.66 11.59 12.54
C ILE A 44 -4.82 11.03 13.34
N LYS A 45 -4.56 10.62 14.58
CA LYS A 45 -5.62 10.23 15.51
C LYS A 45 -6.40 11.46 15.94
N LEU A 46 -7.72 11.43 15.82
CA LEU A 46 -8.59 12.48 16.32
C LEU A 46 -8.75 12.33 17.84
N GLU A 47 -8.14 13.25 18.57
CA GLU A 47 -8.19 13.31 20.03
C GLU A 47 -8.05 14.76 20.47
N TRP A 48 -8.71 15.15 21.55
CA TRP A 48 -8.69 16.53 22.03
C TRP A 48 -7.24 17.00 22.19
N PRO A 49 -6.85 18.14 21.62
CA PRO A 49 -7.64 19.25 21.04
C PRO A 49 -7.94 19.15 19.53
N LEU A 50 -7.50 18.10 18.85
CA LEU A 50 -7.72 17.83 17.43
C LEU A 50 -8.75 16.70 17.24
N ASP A 51 -9.87 16.78 17.94
CA ASP A 51 -10.93 15.76 17.97
C ASP A 51 -11.91 15.84 16.79
N SER A 52 -11.77 16.85 15.92
CA SER A 52 -12.62 17.03 14.74
C SER A 52 -11.81 17.29 13.48
N THR A 53 -12.42 17.01 12.33
CA THR A 53 -11.89 17.33 11.01
C THR A 53 -11.61 18.82 10.85
N GLU A 54 -12.47 19.68 11.39
CA GLU A 54 -12.33 21.13 11.34
C GLU A 54 -11.15 21.61 12.18
N ALA A 55 -10.96 21.03 13.38
CA ALA A 55 -9.83 21.35 14.24
C ALA A 55 -8.49 21.02 13.55
N VAL A 56 -8.43 19.87 12.87
CA VAL A 56 -7.27 19.50 12.06
C VAL A 56 -7.10 20.42 10.86
N ALA A 57 -8.18 20.79 10.16
CA ALA A 57 -8.13 21.70 9.03
C ALA A 57 -7.57 23.08 9.42
N GLN A 58 -8.05 23.61 10.55
CA GLN A 58 -7.58 24.86 11.12
C GLN A 58 -6.09 24.79 11.48
N ALA A 59 -5.65 23.70 12.13
CA ALA A 59 -4.25 23.50 12.48
C ALA A 59 -3.34 23.31 11.25
N ALA A 60 -3.86 22.69 10.18
CA ALA A 60 -3.15 22.50 8.92
C ALA A 60 -3.20 23.72 7.99
N GLY A 61 -4.04 24.72 8.27
CA GLY A 61 -4.24 25.89 7.42
C GLY A 61 -4.93 25.58 6.09
N ILE A 62 -5.81 24.58 6.07
CA ILE A 62 -6.55 24.13 4.88
C ILE A 62 -8.07 24.37 5.04
N PRO A 63 -8.81 24.64 3.96
CA PRO A 63 -10.23 24.98 4.02
C PRO A 63 -11.13 23.80 4.47
N SER A 64 -10.71 22.56 4.19
CA SER A 64 -11.26 21.32 4.72
C SER A 64 -10.24 20.21 4.44
N PRO A 65 -10.07 19.20 5.30
CA PRO A 65 -9.37 17.98 4.95
C PRO A 65 -10.23 17.19 3.94
N ASP A 66 -9.59 16.47 3.02
CA ASP A 66 -10.30 15.51 2.16
C ASP A 66 -10.88 14.38 3.03
N GLU A 67 -12.07 13.87 2.66
CA GLU A 67 -12.94 12.94 3.42
C GLU A 67 -12.36 11.52 3.64
N GLY A 68 -11.04 11.35 3.63
CA GLY A 68 -10.35 10.07 3.89
C GLY A 68 -10.35 9.67 5.37
N ALA A 69 -11.47 9.85 6.07
CA ALA A 69 -11.62 9.42 7.45
C ALA A 69 -11.76 7.89 7.48
N ILE A 70 -10.86 7.23 8.21
CA ILE A 70 -10.93 5.79 8.45
C ILE A 70 -11.61 5.60 9.79
N SER A 71 -12.76 4.92 9.76
CA SER A 71 -13.60 4.68 10.93
C SER A 71 -13.27 3.33 11.56
N GLY A 72 -12.97 3.33 12.86
CA GLY A 72 -12.80 2.16 13.73
C GLY A 72 -13.12 2.56 15.18
N PRO A 73 -12.66 1.83 16.22
CA PRO A 73 -12.83 2.26 17.63
C PRO A 73 -12.16 3.62 17.93
N TYR A 74 -11.30 4.09 17.04
CA TYR A 74 -10.71 5.43 17.03
C TYR A 74 -10.94 6.08 15.67
N TYR A 75 -11.18 7.39 15.65
CA TYR A 75 -11.30 8.16 14.41
C TYR A 75 -9.91 8.61 13.96
N PHE A 76 -9.54 8.25 12.73
CA PHE A 76 -8.31 8.71 12.09
C PHE A 76 -8.63 9.55 10.86
N LEU A 77 -7.80 10.56 10.60
CA LEU A 77 -7.90 11.40 9.42
C LEU A 77 -6.63 11.31 8.58
N GLU A 78 -6.79 11.10 7.27
CA GLU A 78 -5.67 11.12 6.33
C GLU A 78 -5.17 12.56 6.09
N ILE A 79 -3.86 12.76 6.21
CA ILE A 79 -3.17 14.01 5.93
C ILE A 79 -1.88 13.73 5.14
N ASN A 80 -1.36 14.72 4.41
CA ASN A 80 -0.05 14.61 3.77
C ASN A 80 1.09 15.12 4.68
N ALA A 81 2.35 14.95 4.25
CA ALA A 81 3.52 15.37 5.02
C ALA A 81 3.60 16.91 5.21
N ILE A 82 3.04 17.68 4.28
CA ILE A 82 2.99 19.15 4.38
C ILE A 82 2.07 19.54 5.53
N ASN A 83 0.85 19.01 5.54
CA ASN A 83 -0.16 19.25 6.57
C ASN A 83 0.37 18.82 7.95
N LYS A 84 1.05 17.66 8.02
CA LYS A 84 1.70 17.20 9.25
C LYS A 84 2.68 18.25 9.80
N ALA A 85 3.58 18.77 8.96
CA ALA A 85 4.55 19.76 9.38
C ALA A 85 3.89 21.08 9.83
N THR A 86 2.82 21.50 9.14
CA THR A 86 2.04 22.69 9.51
C THR A 86 1.34 22.52 10.85
N ILE A 87 0.71 21.36 11.10
CA ILE A 87 0.06 21.03 12.38
C ILE A 87 1.09 21.03 13.51
N GLU A 88 2.25 20.40 13.32
CA GLU A 88 3.33 20.40 14.31
C GLU A 88 3.84 21.81 14.62
N ALA A 89 3.95 22.67 13.60
CA ALA A 89 4.32 24.07 13.79
C ALA A 89 3.24 24.84 14.57
N TYR A 90 1.97 24.67 14.20
CA TYR A 90 0.82 25.28 14.86
C TYR A 90 0.77 24.94 16.36
N LEU A 91 0.98 23.68 16.72
CA LEU A 91 0.97 23.22 18.11
C LEU A 91 2.13 23.78 18.92
N LYS A 92 3.31 23.91 18.33
CA LYS A 92 4.48 24.55 18.97
C LYS A 92 4.26 26.04 19.21
N THR A 93 3.53 26.71 18.33
CA THR A 93 3.27 28.16 18.45
C THR A 93 2.13 28.52 19.40
N ASN A 94 1.27 27.56 19.76
CA ASN A 94 0.13 27.79 20.65
C ASN A 94 0.46 27.43 22.11
N PRO A 95 0.59 28.41 23.03
CA PRO A 95 1.00 28.17 24.41
C PRO A 95 0.10 27.18 25.17
N SER A 96 -1.21 27.20 24.91
CA SER A 96 -2.20 26.30 25.50
C SER A 96 -2.07 24.84 25.06
N LEU A 97 -1.37 24.58 23.96
CA LEU A 97 -1.26 23.25 23.33
C LEU A 97 0.17 22.68 23.39
N THR A 98 1.10 23.37 24.03
CA THR A 98 2.53 22.99 24.11
C THR A 98 2.80 21.63 24.78
N GLY A 99 1.85 21.10 25.56
CA GLY A 99 1.93 19.77 26.17
C GLY A 99 1.29 18.63 25.36
N PHE A 100 0.62 18.96 24.25
CA PHE A 100 -0.05 17.97 23.39
C PHE A 100 0.87 17.53 22.25
N SER A 101 1.01 16.21 22.08
CA SER A 101 1.74 15.61 20.97
C SER A 101 0.78 14.69 20.21
N PRO A 102 0.30 15.10 19.02
CA PRO A 102 -0.59 14.28 18.22
C PRO A 102 0.07 12.97 17.83
N THR A 103 -0.75 11.92 17.72
CA THR A 103 -0.30 10.65 17.18
C THR A 103 -0.38 10.67 15.66
N PHE A 104 0.76 10.70 14.98
CA PHE A 104 0.88 10.54 13.53
C PHE A 104 1.36 9.14 13.19
N ILE A 105 0.61 8.44 12.36
CA ILE A 105 0.94 7.09 11.89
C ILE A 105 1.22 7.18 10.39
N PRO A 106 2.40 6.75 9.90
CA PRO A 106 2.65 6.67 8.47
C PRO A 106 1.59 5.81 7.77
N TRP A 107 0.94 6.34 6.74
CA TRP A 107 -0.03 5.58 5.95
C TRP A 107 0.70 4.88 4.81
N ASN A 108 1.13 3.66 5.11
CA ASN A 108 1.93 2.83 4.23
C ASN A 108 1.23 1.48 3.99
N PRO A 109 0.04 1.45 3.36
CA PRO A 109 -0.67 0.21 3.13
C PRO A 109 0.09 -0.71 2.18
N ALA A 110 -0.11 -2.01 2.32
CA ALA A 110 0.45 -3.03 1.44
C ALA A 110 0.17 -2.66 -0.03
N ARG A 111 1.18 -2.78 -0.89
CA ARG A 111 1.07 -2.33 -2.28
C ARG A 111 0.28 -3.33 -3.10
N LYS A 112 -0.74 -2.89 -3.84
CA LYS A 112 -1.42 -3.69 -4.86
C LYS A 112 -1.09 -3.13 -6.24
N SER A 113 -0.32 -3.86 -7.04
CA SER A 113 0.13 -3.42 -8.37
C SER A 113 0.04 -4.59 -9.35
N LEU A 114 -1.18 -5.06 -9.56
CA LEU A 114 -1.50 -6.16 -10.44
C LEU A 114 -1.39 -5.71 -11.89
N SER A 115 -0.66 -6.49 -12.70
CA SER A 115 -0.55 -6.28 -14.13
C SER A 115 -1.90 -6.58 -14.79
N PRO A 116 -2.41 -5.71 -15.69
CA PRO A 116 -3.59 -5.99 -16.49
C PRO A 116 -3.29 -6.92 -17.70
N HIS A 117 -2.01 -7.20 -17.98
CA HIS A 117 -1.58 -7.93 -19.19
C HIS A 117 -0.80 -9.21 -18.89
N SER A 118 -0.56 -9.50 -17.61
CA SER A 118 0.12 -10.71 -17.19
C SER A 118 -0.33 -11.12 -15.78
N LEU A 119 -0.02 -12.35 -15.40
CA LEU A 119 -0.28 -12.85 -14.05
C LEU A 119 0.55 -12.13 -12.97
N HIS A 120 1.49 -11.25 -13.35
CA HIS A 120 2.34 -10.55 -12.38
C HIS A 120 1.56 -9.57 -11.49
N PRO A 121 1.86 -9.51 -10.18
CA PRO A 121 2.63 -10.49 -9.40
C PRO A 121 1.74 -11.69 -9.02
N THR A 122 2.30 -12.91 -9.06
CA THR A 122 1.65 -14.14 -8.57
C THR A 122 2.55 -14.80 -7.52
N LEU A 123 1.97 -15.33 -6.45
CA LEU A 123 2.69 -16.05 -5.41
C LEU A 123 3.33 -17.33 -5.98
N GLY A 124 4.58 -17.59 -5.64
CA GLY A 124 5.28 -18.84 -5.99
C GLY A 124 5.69 -18.98 -7.45
N ILE A 125 5.34 -18.03 -8.32
CA ILE A 125 5.59 -18.11 -9.76
C ILE A 125 6.27 -16.83 -10.26
N GLU A 126 7.38 -17.00 -10.98
CA GLU A 126 7.99 -15.90 -11.74
C GLU A 126 7.18 -15.66 -13.03
N SER A 127 6.06 -14.97 -12.86
CA SER A 127 5.04 -14.68 -13.88
C SER A 127 5.52 -13.79 -15.04
N THR A 128 6.76 -13.27 -14.97
CA THR A 128 7.38 -12.51 -16.07
C THR A 128 8.04 -13.42 -17.11
N LEU A 129 8.22 -14.72 -16.82
CA LEU A 129 8.86 -15.67 -17.73
C LEU A 129 7.95 -16.04 -18.92
N PRO A 130 8.51 -16.30 -20.12
CA PRO A 130 7.72 -16.59 -21.32
C PRO A 130 6.73 -17.75 -21.21
N HIS A 131 7.06 -18.78 -20.41
CA HIS A 131 6.21 -19.97 -20.22
C HIS A 131 5.04 -19.73 -19.25
N HIS A 132 5.01 -18.60 -18.53
CA HIS A 132 3.89 -18.18 -17.69
C HIS A 132 3.04 -17.08 -18.34
N ARG A 133 3.24 -16.84 -19.65
CA ARG A 133 2.38 -15.93 -20.41
C ARG A 133 1.00 -16.54 -20.57
N LEU A 134 0.00 -15.67 -20.62
CA LEU A 134 -1.37 -16.04 -20.92
C LEU A 134 -1.43 -16.71 -22.29
N GLU A 135 -2.17 -17.82 -22.39
CA GLU A 135 -2.23 -18.65 -23.60
C GLU A 135 -2.90 -17.90 -24.76
N HIS A 136 -3.86 -17.02 -24.45
CA HIS A 136 -4.52 -16.19 -25.45
C HIS A 136 -4.29 -14.69 -25.21
N MET A 137 -4.14 -13.93 -26.30
CA MET A 137 -3.93 -12.48 -26.25
C MET A 137 -5.09 -11.68 -25.64
N HIS A 138 -6.27 -12.29 -25.51
CA HIS A 138 -7.47 -11.69 -24.94
C HIS A 138 -7.79 -12.18 -23.53
N ASP A 139 -6.99 -13.09 -22.98
CA ASP A 139 -7.17 -13.49 -21.60
C ASP A 139 -6.77 -12.33 -20.70
N GLU A 140 -7.64 -11.97 -19.77
CA GLU A 140 -7.35 -10.97 -18.75
C GLU A 140 -6.96 -11.69 -17.45
N PRO A 141 -5.81 -11.36 -16.85
CA PRO A 141 -5.34 -12.01 -15.64
C PRO A 141 -6.23 -11.62 -14.45
N ARG A 142 -6.91 -12.62 -13.87
CA ARG A 142 -7.78 -12.44 -12.70
C ARG A 142 -7.09 -12.85 -11.39
N PRO A 143 -7.39 -12.16 -10.26
CA PRO A 143 -8.25 -10.98 -10.17
C PRO A 143 -7.62 -9.72 -10.79
N ALA A 144 -8.43 -8.79 -11.28
CA ALA A 144 -7.98 -7.48 -11.77
C ALA A 144 -7.70 -6.50 -10.61
N GLN A 145 -7.05 -5.36 -10.92
CA GLN A 145 -6.60 -4.38 -9.93
C GLN A 145 -7.73 -3.86 -9.03
N ASN A 146 -8.93 -3.65 -9.57
CA ASN A 146 -10.09 -3.10 -8.85
C ASN A 146 -11.31 -4.05 -8.95
N GLU A 147 -11.05 -5.35 -9.00
CA GLU A 147 -12.10 -6.36 -9.09
C GLU A 147 -12.70 -6.64 -7.71
N TYR A 148 -14.02 -6.52 -7.59
CA TYR A 148 -14.79 -6.87 -6.40
C TYR A 148 -16.11 -7.54 -6.78
N PRO A 149 -16.61 -8.52 -6.00
CA PRO A 149 -15.94 -9.12 -4.84
C PRO A 149 -14.73 -9.97 -5.25
N VAL A 150 -13.76 -10.12 -4.35
CA VAL A 150 -12.53 -10.88 -4.57
C VAL A 150 -12.18 -11.75 -3.37
N TRP A 151 -11.67 -12.96 -3.63
CA TRP A 151 -11.19 -13.85 -2.58
C TRP A 151 -9.78 -13.50 -2.15
N TYR A 152 -9.59 -13.37 -0.84
CA TYR A 152 -8.28 -13.21 -0.21
C TYR A 152 -7.94 -14.46 0.60
N PHE A 153 -6.80 -15.09 0.31
CA PHE A 153 -6.19 -16.03 1.23
C PHE A 153 -5.44 -15.26 2.30
N ILE A 154 -5.93 -15.36 3.53
CA ILE A 154 -5.38 -14.66 4.69
C ILE A 154 -4.66 -15.70 5.55
N TYR A 155 -3.49 -15.34 6.07
CA TYR A 155 -2.67 -16.22 6.91
C TYR A 155 -1.97 -15.42 8.03
N GLY A 156 -1.35 -16.13 8.98
CA GLY A 156 -0.64 -15.52 10.11
C GLY A 156 -1.60 -14.79 11.04
N ASP A 157 -1.15 -13.68 11.62
CA ASP A 157 -1.92 -12.93 12.63
C ASP A 157 -3.22 -12.34 12.07
N LEU A 158 -3.26 -11.99 10.78
CA LEU A 158 -4.47 -11.47 10.13
C LEU A 158 -5.55 -12.55 9.96
N ALA A 159 -5.22 -13.84 10.09
CA ALA A 159 -6.21 -14.92 10.01
C ALA A 159 -7.01 -15.11 11.31
N ASP A 160 -6.68 -14.38 12.38
CA ASP A 160 -7.49 -14.35 13.59
C ASP A 160 -8.84 -13.67 13.30
N LEU A 161 -9.94 -14.41 13.51
CA LEU A 161 -11.29 -13.91 13.28
C LEU A 161 -11.62 -12.71 14.16
N SER A 162 -11.06 -12.61 15.37
CA SER A 162 -11.28 -11.44 16.22
C SER A 162 -10.67 -10.18 15.61
N VAL A 163 -9.48 -10.29 14.99
CA VAL A 163 -8.85 -9.19 14.26
C VAL A 163 -9.67 -8.78 13.04
N LEU A 164 -10.17 -9.76 12.29
CA LEU A 164 -10.96 -9.47 11.08
C LEU A 164 -12.31 -8.84 11.39
N VAL A 165 -13.00 -9.31 12.42
CA VAL A 165 -14.27 -8.71 12.88
C VAL A 165 -14.05 -7.28 13.36
N GLU A 166 -12.96 -7.01 14.10
CA GLU A 166 -12.61 -5.65 14.52
C GLU A 166 -12.31 -4.73 13.34
N LEU A 167 -11.67 -5.26 12.28
CA LEU A 167 -11.30 -4.49 11.10
C LEU A 167 -12.45 -4.25 10.12
N LEU A 168 -13.34 -5.23 9.93
CA LEU A 168 -14.25 -5.30 8.77
C LEU A 168 -15.74 -5.49 9.14
N ASP A 169 -16.07 -5.43 10.44
CA ASP A 169 -17.39 -5.72 11.03
C ASP A 169 -17.82 -7.21 10.98
N ASP A 170 -18.97 -7.53 11.59
CA ASP A 170 -19.44 -8.90 11.86
C ASP A 170 -19.92 -9.70 10.62
N ASN A 171 -20.09 -9.08 9.46
CA ASN A 171 -20.74 -9.70 8.27
C ASN A 171 -19.74 -10.34 7.29
N LEU A 172 -18.75 -11.07 7.81
CA LEU A 172 -17.69 -11.67 7.00
C LEU A 172 -18.05 -13.01 6.39
N ARG A 173 -17.78 -13.16 5.09
CA ARG A 173 -17.87 -14.45 4.40
C ARG A 173 -16.48 -15.05 4.26
N PHE A 174 -16.23 -16.14 4.97
CA PHE A 174 -14.97 -16.85 4.88
C PHE A 174 -15.15 -18.37 4.88
N TYR A 175 -14.17 -19.07 4.30
CA TYR A 175 -14.09 -20.52 4.29
C TYR A 175 -12.70 -20.98 4.70
N THR A 176 -12.58 -22.22 5.16
CA THR A 176 -11.25 -22.83 5.27
C THR A 176 -10.69 -23.07 3.87
N ALA A 177 -9.43 -22.74 3.64
CA ALA A 177 -8.79 -22.87 2.34
C ALA A 177 -7.31 -23.22 2.46
N VAL A 178 -6.73 -23.66 1.35
CA VAL A 178 -5.27 -23.81 1.20
C VAL A 178 -4.79 -23.09 -0.05
N ILE A 179 -3.49 -22.84 -0.06
CA ILE A 179 -2.78 -22.50 -1.29
C ILE A 179 -1.66 -23.52 -1.52
N ILE A 180 -1.34 -23.72 -2.79
CA ILE A 180 -0.32 -24.66 -3.26
C ILE A 180 0.76 -23.82 -3.95
N GLY A 181 2.02 -23.95 -3.53
CA GLY A 181 3.18 -23.27 -4.14
C GLY A 181 3.68 -22.04 -3.37
N GLY A 182 3.17 -21.81 -2.15
CA GLY A 182 3.39 -20.60 -1.35
C GLY A 182 4.64 -20.58 -0.47
N GLY A 183 5.78 -21.14 -0.91
CA GLY A 183 7.02 -21.28 -0.11
C GLY A 183 7.63 -19.99 0.47
N TYR A 184 6.99 -18.83 0.28
CA TYR A 184 7.43 -17.53 0.79
C TYR A 184 6.50 -16.90 1.83
N ILE A 185 5.49 -17.65 2.30
CA ILE A 185 4.66 -17.28 3.45
C ILE A 185 5.47 -17.57 4.73
N GLY A 186 6.41 -16.68 5.06
CA GLY A 186 7.09 -16.59 6.36
C GLY A 186 7.90 -17.82 6.83
N ASN A 187 9.23 -17.67 6.90
CA ASN A 187 10.16 -18.54 7.65
C ASN A 187 10.18 -20.06 7.37
N PHE A 188 9.92 -20.50 6.14
CA PHE A 188 10.27 -21.86 5.73
C PHE A 188 11.17 -21.80 4.48
N GLY A 189 12.28 -22.56 4.53
CA GLY A 189 13.38 -22.48 3.57
C GLY A 189 13.00 -22.89 2.14
N PRO A 190 13.93 -22.76 1.18
CA PRO A 190 13.66 -23.12 -0.21
C PRO A 190 13.36 -24.62 -0.33
N ALA A 191 12.10 -24.93 -0.62
CA ALA A 191 11.63 -26.27 -0.96
C ALA A 191 12.23 -26.69 -2.30
N ASN A 192 13.10 -27.69 -2.30
CA ASN A 192 13.82 -28.18 -3.48
C ASN A 192 13.07 -29.29 -4.24
N ASN A 193 11.87 -29.69 -3.82
CA ASN A 193 11.11 -30.79 -4.41
C ASN A 193 9.61 -30.47 -4.53
N VAL A 194 8.97 -31.02 -5.58
CA VAL A 194 7.53 -30.89 -5.88
C VAL A 194 6.64 -31.50 -4.78
N GLU A 195 7.16 -32.44 -3.99
CA GLU A 195 6.48 -33.02 -2.81
C GLU A 195 6.57 -32.16 -1.55
N ASP A 196 7.37 -31.09 -1.58
CA ASP A 196 7.56 -30.14 -0.48
C ASP A 196 6.63 -28.92 -0.63
N LEU A 197 5.51 -29.15 -1.34
CA LEU A 197 4.37 -28.26 -1.49
C LEU A 197 3.67 -28.12 -0.13
N MET A 198 4.32 -27.40 0.79
CA MET A 198 3.75 -27.02 2.08
C MET A 198 2.45 -26.26 1.83
N SER A 199 1.34 -26.96 1.99
CA SER A 199 0.00 -26.37 1.96
C SER A 199 -0.21 -25.59 3.25
N SER A 200 -0.24 -24.27 3.16
CA SER A 200 -0.70 -23.46 4.29
C SER A 200 -2.21 -23.55 4.35
N VAL A 201 -2.75 -24.20 5.39
CA VAL A 201 -4.18 -24.19 5.70
C VAL A 201 -4.49 -22.90 6.44
N SER A 202 -5.43 -22.12 5.92
CA SER A 202 -5.91 -20.92 6.58
C SER A 202 -7.30 -20.54 6.06
N ILE A 203 -7.64 -19.27 6.03
CA ILE A 203 -8.96 -18.80 5.61
C ILE A 203 -8.92 -18.16 4.22
N ALA A 204 -9.98 -18.38 3.44
CA ALA A 204 -10.33 -17.59 2.27
C ALA A 204 -11.44 -16.62 2.66
N LEU A 205 -11.14 -15.33 2.71
CA LEU A 205 -12.06 -14.24 3.02
C LEU A 205 -12.60 -13.61 1.73
N GLN A 206 -13.91 -13.41 1.61
CA GLN A 206 -14.50 -12.64 0.53
C GLN A 206 -14.44 -11.15 0.88
N VAL A 207 -13.68 -10.39 0.12
CA VAL A 207 -13.61 -8.93 0.23
C VAL A 207 -14.58 -8.34 -0.78
N GLU A 208 -15.61 -7.64 -0.29
CA GLU A 208 -16.73 -7.15 -1.10
C GLU A 208 -16.50 -5.73 -1.63
N THR A 209 -15.71 -4.91 -0.94
CA THR A 209 -15.49 -3.50 -1.31
C THR A 209 -14.03 -3.10 -1.27
N GLN A 210 -13.73 -1.96 -1.91
CA GLN A 210 -12.40 -1.38 -1.88
C GLN A 210 -12.01 -0.91 -0.47
N GLU A 211 -12.95 -0.38 0.29
CA GLU A 211 -12.72 0.10 1.66
C GLU A 211 -12.28 -1.06 2.58
N GLN A 212 -12.93 -2.22 2.44
CA GLN A 212 -12.51 -3.43 3.15
C GLN A 212 -11.10 -3.87 2.77
N GLU A 213 -10.78 -3.86 1.47
CA GLU A 213 -9.42 -4.16 1.00
C GLU A 213 -8.39 -3.17 1.55
N ASP A 214 -8.71 -1.87 1.54
CA ASP A 214 -7.81 -0.83 2.01
C ASP A 214 -7.54 -0.96 3.52
N MET A 215 -8.52 -1.39 4.33
CA MET A 215 -8.32 -1.72 5.75
C MET A 215 -7.38 -2.91 5.95
N LEU A 216 -7.55 -3.99 5.18
CA LEU A 216 -6.65 -5.15 5.24
C LEU A 216 -5.21 -4.78 4.82
N ARG A 217 -5.07 -3.99 3.76
CA ARG A 217 -3.77 -3.52 3.27
C ARG A 217 -3.10 -2.59 4.27
N ALA A 218 -3.87 -1.74 4.95
CA ALA A 218 -3.37 -0.87 6.01
C ALA A 218 -2.83 -1.66 7.20
N TYR A 219 -3.57 -2.68 7.64
CA TYR A 219 -3.17 -3.55 8.74
C TYR A 219 -1.84 -4.26 8.45
N GLN A 220 -1.68 -4.81 7.24
CA GLN A 220 -0.44 -5.50 6.85
C GLN A 220 0.75 -4.55 6.67
N GLY A 221 0.49 -3.37 6.12
CA GLY A 221 1.51 -2.35 5.92
C GLY A 221 2.48 -2.64 4.75
N ASP A 222 3.51 -1.80 4.63
CA ASP A 222 4.45 -1.78 3.50
C ASP A 222 5.51 -2.87 3.50
N ALA A 223 5.57 -3.68 4.56
CA ALA A 223 6.33 -4.91 4.56
C ALA A 223 5.73 -5.94 3.58
N TYR A 224 4.46 -5.76 3.19
CA TYR A 224 3.75 -6.68 2.31
C TYR A 224 3.31 -6.02 0.99
N GLU A 225 3.10 -6.88 0.00
CA GLU A 225 2.41 -6.54 -1.25
C GLU A 225 1.27 -7.53 -1.49
N VAL A 226 0.25 -7.08 -2.21
CA VAL A 226 -0.86 -7.91 -2.66
C VAL A 226 -0.48 -8.58 -3.98
N VAL A 227 -0.60 -9.91 -4.01
CA VAL A 227 -0.27 -10.73 -5.18
C VAL A 227 -1.40 -11.70 -5.50
N ARG A 228 -1.47 -12.16 -6.76
CA ARG A 228 -2.40 -13.22 -7.15
C ARG A 228 -1.97 -14.57 -6.58
N CYS A 229 -2.94 -15.42 -6.26
CA CYS A 229 -2.69 -16.81 -5.89
C CYS A 229 -3.89 -17.69 -6.23
N PRO A 230 -3.68 -18.98 -6.55
CA PRO A 230 -4.75 -19.96 -6.61
C PRO A 230 -5.14 -20.37 -5.18
N ILE A 231 -6.44 -20.26 -4.87
CA ILE A 231 -7.00 -20.61 -3.56
C ILE A 231 -7.87 -21.84 -3.72
N TYR A 232 -7.62 -22.87 -2.93
CA TYR A 232 -8.44 -24.08 -2.89
C TYR A 232 -9.30 -24.04 -1.64
N VAL A 233 -10.59 -23.76 -1.81
CA VAL A 233 -11.55 -23.78 -0.71
C VAL A 233 -11.81 -25.23 -0.32
N MET A 234 -11.73 -25.52 0.98
CA MET A 234 -12.07 -26.83 1.52
C MET A 234 -13.58 -26.93 1.66
N LEU A 235 -14.18 -27.91 0.97
CA LEU A 235 -15.58 -28.24 1.14
C LEU A 235 -15.69 -29.37 2.17
N THR A 236 -16.53 -29.19 3.18
CA THR A 236 -16.89 -30.26 4.11
C THR A 236 -18.17 -30.93 3.61
N ASP A 237 -18.06 -31.85 2.66
CA ASP A 237 -19.17 -32.76 2.36
C ASP A 237 -19.01 -34.05 3.18
N TYR A 238 -19.91 -34.23 4.15
CA TYR A 238 -20.27 -35.47 4.82
C TYR A 238 -19.14 -36.49 5.11
N GLY A 239 -18.16 -36.10 5.92
CA GLY A 239 -17.43 -37.04 6.77
C GLY A 239 -16.40 -37.96 6.09
N GLU A 240 -16.01 -37.70 4.85
CA GLU A 240 -14.89 -38.39 4.20
C GLU A 240 -13.83 -37.40 3.70
N LEU A 241 -12.58 -37.89 3.64
CA LEU A 241 -11.32 -37.22 3.30
C LEU A 241 -11.43 -35.88 2.52
N TRP A 242 -10.77 -34.83 3.04
CA TRP A 242 -10.61 -33.50 2.43
C TRP A 242 -10.50 -33.52 0.90
N ALA A 243 -11.59 -33.23 0.19
CA ALA A 243 -11.54 -32.96 -1.24
C ALA A 243 -11.27 -31.47 -1.45
N TYR A 244 -10.19 -31.14 -2.17
CA TYR A 244 -9.96 -29.78 -2.62
C TYR A 244 -11.00 -29.44 -3.70
N GLY A 245 -11.72 -28.32 -3.53
CA GLY A 245 -12.52 -27.77 -4.61
C GLY A 245 -11.65 -27.32 -5.79
N GLU A 246 -12.29 -26.88 -6.88
CA GLU A 246 -11.58 -26.20 -7.96
C GLU A 246 -10.86 -24.94 -7.42
N ALA A 247 -9.66 -24.68 -7.91
CA ALA A 247 -8.90 -23.50 -7.52
C ALA A 247 -9.66 -22.24 -7.96
N VAL A 248 -9.97 -21.36 -7.01
CA VAL A 248 -10.51 -20.03 -7.32
C VAL A 248 -9.35 -19.03 -7.44
N PRO A 249 -9.36 -18.14 -8.44
CA PRO A 249 -8.40 -17.06 -8.52
C PRO A 249 -8.63 -16.09 -7.36
N GLY A 250 -7.58 -15.79 -6.62
CA GLY A 250 -7.65 -14.89 -5.48
C GLY A 250 -6.38 -14.08 -5.29
N LEU A 251 -6.36 -13.35 -4.17
CA LEU A 251 -5.27 -12.49 -3.75
C LEU A 251 -4.73 -12.96 -2.40
N THR A 252 -3.50 -12.58 -2.08
CA THR A 252 -2.92 -12.77 -0.76
C THR A 252 -1.84 -11.71 -0.52
N PHE A 253 -1.42 -11.58 0.73
CA PHE A 253 -0.30 -10.73 1.10
C PHE A 253 1.00 -11.51 0.97
N ARG A 254 2.02 -10.95 0.34
CA ARG A 254 3.37 -11.53 0.26
C ARG A 254 4.34 -10.60 0.96
N LEU A 255 5.15 -11.15 1.87
CA LEU A 255 6.22 -10.38 2.51
C LEU A 255 7.27 -9.98 1.47
N ILE A 256 7.53 -8.67 1.36
CA ILE A 256 8.60 -8.13 0.53
C ILE A 256 9.90 -8.36 1.30
N LYS A 257 10.73 -9.30 0.85
CA LYS A 257 12.10 -9.41 1.36
C LYS A 257 12.82 -8.09 1.08
N LYS A 258 13.09 -7.29 2.11
CA LYS A 258 14.02 -6.16 1.99
C LYS A 258 15.37 -6.74 1.59
N ALA A 259 15.96 -6.21 0.51
CA ALA A 259 17.36 -6.46 0.19
C ALA A 259 18.16 -6.09 1.45
N THR A 260 18.89 -7.06 1.98
CA THR A 260 19.87 -6.84 3.02
C THR A 260 20.99 -6.07 2.34
N ASP A 261 21.16 -4.79 2.69
CA ASP A 261 22.35 -4.01 2.31
C ASP A 261 23.62 -4.60 2.97
#